data_AF-A0A7C1W6K4-F1
#
_entry.id   AF-A0A7C1W6K4-F1
#
_cell.length_a   1.000
_cell.length_b   1.000
_cell.length_c   1.000
_cell.angle_alpha   90.00
_cell.angle_beta   90.00
_cell.angle_gamma   90.00
#
_symmetry.space_group_name_H-M   'P 1'
#
loop_
_entity.id
_entity.type
_entity.pdbx_description
1 polymer ?
#
loop_
_entity_poly.entity_id
_entity_poly.type
_entity_poly.pdbx_seq_one_letter_code
_entity_poly.pdbx_strand_id
1 'polypeptide(L)'
;MMYIRLTAIFITLSLIIPSSFIASSTPVEKPKTGEFTFIMGTLFKPVETNTTVTGKAIELFYYKPSPFIDEFGVVSGFKTVKFDKGLFVFLYRPGPFGLIGYVFGFCRGFEILDEGSIPGI
;
A
#
# COMPACT_ATOMS: atom_id res chain seq x y z
N MET A 1 -33.45 27.41 35.33
CA MET A 1 -33.12 27.14 33.92
C MET A 1 -31.62 26.82 33.88
N MET A 2 -31.27 25.54 33.84
CA MET A 2 -29.91 25.05 34.12
C MET A 2 -29.22 24.70 32.78
N TYR A 3 -28.08 25.32 32.49
CA TYR A 3 -27.33 25.10 31.26
C TYR A 3 -26.32 23.97 31.46
N ILE A 4 -26.47 22.88 30.71
CA ILE A 4 -25.49 21.80 30.64
C ILE A 4 -24.42 22.23 29.63
N ARG A 5 -23.18 22.42 30.11
CA ARG A 5 -22.02 22.64 29.22
C ARG A 5 -21.47 21.28 28.80
N LEU A 6 -21.54 21.01 27.49
CA LEU A 6 -20.90 19.88 26.85
C LEU A 6 -19.44 20.27 26.54
N THR A 7 -18.49 19.66 27.23
CA THR A 7 -17.06 19.87 26.95
C THR A 7 -16.58 18.74 26.04
N ALA A 8 -16.30 19.04 24.77
CA ALA A 8 -15.74 18.08 23.82
C ALA A 8 -14.22 17.96 24.03
N ILE A 9 -13.73 16.75 24.30
CA ILE A 9 -12.30 16.44 24.39
C ILE A 9 -11.84 15.98 23.00
N PHE A 10 -11.03 16.80 22.34
CA PHE A 10 -10.32 16.41 21.11
C PHE A 10 -9.03 15.68 21.49
N ILE A 11 -8.92 14.40 21.12
CA ILE A 11 -7.68 13.62 21.29
C ILE A 11 -6.97 13.63 19.93
N THR A 12 -5.84 14.34 19.86
CA THR A 12 -4.98 14.36 18.67
C THR A 12 -4.02 13.19 18.74
N LEU A 13 -4.15 12.22 17.82
CA LEU A 13 -3.23 11.09 17.71
C LEU A 13 -2.08 11.49 16.77
N SER A 14 -0.89 11.71 17.32
CA SER A 14 0.32 12.01 16.54
C SER A 14 1.07 10.71 16.21
N LEU A 15 1.10 10.34 14.93
CA LEU A 15 1.92 9.24 14.42
C LEU A 15 3.35 9.76 14.17
N ILE A 16 4.32 9.24 14.92
CA ILE A 16 5.74 9.58 14.74
C ILE A 16 6.34 8.61 13.72
N ILE A 17 6.64 9.09 12.51
CA ILE A 17 7.37 8.32 11.50
C ILE A 17 8.87 8.67 11.64
N PRO A 18 9.75 7.71 12.00
CA PRO A 18 11.18 7.96 12.09
C PRO A 18 11.77 8.26 10.71
N SER A 19 12.61 9.30 10.63
CA SER A 19 13.19 9.87 9.40
C SER A 19 14.24 9.02 8.69
N SER A 20 14.48 7.79 9.14
CA SER A 20 15.51 6.89 8.61
C SER A 20 15.11 6.11 7.34
N PHE A 21 13.98 6.45 6.70
CA PHE A 21 13.43 5.74 5.54
C PHE A 21 13.82 6.32 4.17
N ILE A 22 15.03 6.88 4.02
CA ILE A 22 15.60 7.17 2.70
C ILE A 22 16.42 5.94 2.27
N ALA A 23 15.73 4.86 1.90
CA ALA A 23 16.38 3.67 1.34
C ALA A 23 16.36 3.74 -0.19
N SER A 24 17.57 3.73 -0.75
CA SER A 24 17.93 3.69 -2.17
C SER A 24 17.13 2.65 -2.96
N SER A 25 16.52 3.06 -4.09
CA SER A 25 15.87 2.15 -5.03
C SER A 25 16.93 1.45 -5.90
N THR A 26 17.18 0.17 -5.64
CA THR A 26 17.86 -0.71 -6.60
C THR A 26 16.81 -1.30 -7.56
N PRO A 27 17.17 -1.54 -8.84
CA PRO A 27 16.24 -2.07 -9.83
C PRO A 27 15.82 -3.50 -9.47
N VAL A 28 14.51 -3.70 -9.30
CA VAL A 28 13.90 -4.95 -8.82
C VAL A 28 13.90 -6.01 -9.93
N GLU A 29 14.62 -7.10 -9.70
CA GLU A 29 14.64 -8.30 -10.52
C GLU A 29 13.27 -9.02 -10.42
N LYS A 30 12.73 -9.53 -11.54
CA LYS A 30 11.40 -10.16 -11.59
C LYS A 30 11.26 -11.28 -10.54
N PRO A 31 10.18 -11.28 -9.72
CA PRO A 31 10.02 -12.26 -8.64
C PRO A 31 9.84 -13.69 -9.18
N LYS A 32 10.58 -14.64 -8.59
CA LYS A 32 10.42 -16.08 -8.81
C LYS A 32 9.20 -16.60 -8.06
N THR A 33 8.59 -17.64 -8.61
CA THR A 33 7.40 -18.33 -8.09
C THR A 33 7.61 -18.74 -6.63
N GLY A 34 6.91 -18.09 -5.69
CA GLY A 34 6.96 -18.42 -4.24
C GLY A 34 7.25 -17.25 -3.31
N GLU A 35 7.66 -16.10 -3.83
CA GLU A 35 7.90 -14.89 -3.02
C GLU A 35 6.57 -14.25 -2.62
N PHE A 36 6.29 -14.25 -1.32
CA PHE A 36 5.19 -13.50 -0.73
C PHE A 36 5.68 -12.14 -0.30
N THR A 37 4.87 -11.11 -0.52
CA THR A 37 5.15 -9.75 -0.05
C THR A 37 4.05 -9.38 0.94
N PHE A 38 4.43 -9.03 2.16
CA PHE A 38 3.53 -8.37 3.08
C PHE A 38 3.31 -6.94 2.62
N ILE A 39 2.06 -6.50 2.54
CA ILE A 39 1.67 -5.13 2.20
C ILE A 39 0.67 -4.59 3.21
N MET A 40 0.81 -3.31 3.54
CA MET A 40 -0.13 -2.59 4.40
C MET A 40 -0.18 -1.12 4.00
N GLY A 41 -1.37 -0.56 3.82
CA GLY A 41 -1.54 0.88 3.62
C GLY A 41 -2.76 1.25 2.80
N THR A 42 -2.63 2.34 2.05
CA THR A 42 -3.73 3.00 1.35
C THR A 42 -3.44 3.11 -0.14
N LEU A 43 -4.39 2.63 -0.94
CA LEU A 43 -4.44 2.73 -2.39
C LEU A 43 -5.53 3.71 -2.82
N PHE A 44 -5.21 4.53 -3.81
CA PHE A 44 -6.16 5.33 -4.56
C PHE A 44 -6.65 4.56 -5.79
N LYS A 45 -7.96 4.54 -5.95
CA LYS A 45 -8.73 3.89 -7.02
C LYS A 45 -8.21 2.50 -7.34
N PRO A 46 -8.18 1.57 -6.37
CA PRO A 46 -7.77 0.20 -6.65
C PRO A 46 -8.80 -0.47 -7.56
N VAL A 47 -8.30 -1.03 -8.65
CA VAL A 47 -9.03 -1.82 -9.64
C VAL A 47 -8.67 -3.28 -9.40
N GLU A 48 -9.67 -4.06 -9.01
CA GLU A 48 -9.55 -5.50 -8.88
C GLU A 48 -10.00 -6.17 -10.18
N THR A 49 -9.15 -7.04 -10.73
CA THR A 49 -9.51 -8.02 -11.75
C THR A 49 -9.68 -9.40 -11.11
N ASN A 50 -9.91 -10.45 -11.92
CA ASN A 50 -10.03 -11.81 -11.42
C ASN A 50 -8.75 -12.33 -10.74
N THR A 51 -7.59 -11.83 -11.14
CA THR A 51 -6.29 -12.36 -10.70
C THR A 51 -5.36 -11.31 -10.12
N THR A 52 -5.61 -10.02 -10.35
CA THR A 52 -4.71 -8.94 -9.93
C THR A 52 -5.46 -7.76 -9.33
N VAL A 53 -4.77 -7.02 -8.47
CA VAL A 53 -5.18 -5.72 -7.97
C VAL A 53 -4.15 -4.70 -8.42
N THR A 54 -4.62 -3.63 -9.04
CA THR A 54 -3.78 -2.50 -9.46
C THR A 54 -4.34 -1.22 -8.88
N GLY A 55 -3.50 -0.33 -8.36
CA GLY A 55 -3.94 0.95 -7.81
C GLY A 55 -2.78 1.92 -7.65
N LYS A 56 -3.07 3.18 -7.34
CA LYS A 56 -2.04 4.17 -7.02
C LYS A 56 -1.77 4.16 -5.52
N ALA A 57 -0.54 3.90 -5.08
CA ALA A 57 -0.21 3.95 -3.65
C ALA A 57 -0.19 5.40 -3.15
N ILE A 58 -1.08 5.72 -2.21
CA ILE A 58 -0.99 6.99 -1.46
C ILE A 58 0.15 6.86 -0.45
N GLU A 59 0.08 5.80 0.35
CA GLU A 59 1.10 5.37 1.29
C GLU A 59 0.95 3.87 1.49
N LEU A 60 1.95 3.09 1.09
CA LEU A 60 1.92 1.62 1.14
C LEU A 60 3.25 1.09 1.66
N PHE A 61 3.24 0.51 2.85
CA PHE A 61 4.34 -0.26 3.38
C PHE A 61 4.39 -1.63 2.69
N TYR A 62 5.59 -2.10 2.36
CA TYR A 62 5.83 -3.46 1.88
C TYR A 62 7.05 -4.09 2.55
N TYR A 63 6.97 -5.40 2.75
CA TYR A 63 8.07 -6.27 3.18
C TYR A 63 8.07 -7.54 2.34
N LYS A 64 9.14 -7.73 1.58
CA LYS A 64 9.38 -8.85 0.68
C LYS A 64 10.57 -9.66 1.22
N PRO A 65 10.31 -10.72 2.00
CA PRO A 65 11.36 -11.63 2.44
C PRO A 65 12.03 -12.29 1.23
N SER A 66 13.35 -12.32 1.23
CA SER A 66 14.15 -12.91 0.14
C SER A 66 15.30 -13.73 0.71
N PRO A 67 15.65 -14.87 0.08
CA PRO A 67 16.72 -15.73 0.59
C PRO A 67 18.11 -15.08 0.61
N PHE A 68 18.28 -13.94 -0.09
CA PHE A 68 19.56 -13.22 -0.14
C PHE A 68 19.51 -11.94 0.69
N ILE A 69 18.57 -11.04 0.40
CA ILE A 69 18.43 -9.74 1.04
C ILE A 69 16.95 -9.41 1.12
N ASP A 70 16.43 -9.28 2.33
CA ASP A 70 15.07 -8.81 2.57
C ASP A 70 14.88 -7.39 2.03
N GLU A 71 13.83 -7.19 1.25
CA GLU A 71 13.44 -5.89 0.71
C GLU A 71 12.28 -5.32 1.53
N PHE A 72 12.41 -4.09 2.02
CA PHE A 72 11.32 -3.40 2.70
C PHE A 72 11.32 -1.93 2.36
N GLY A 73 10.14 -1.31 2.39
CA GLY A 73 10.03 0.10 2.09
C GLY A 73 8.62 0.64 2.17
N VAL A 74 8.51 1.93 1.87
CA VAL A 74 7.23 2.64 1.77
C VAL A 74 7.11 3.19 0.35
N VAL A 75 6.01 2.86 -0.32
CA VAL A 75 5.62 3.44 -1.60
C VAL A 75 4.69 4.60 -1.31
N SER A 76 5.09 5.79 -1.71
CA SER A 76 4.30 7.02 -1.59
C SER A 76 4.34 7.81 -2.90
N GLY A 77 3.50 8.84 -3.00
CA GLY A 77 3.51 9.75 -4.16
C GLY A 77 2.73 9.24 -5.38
N PHE A 78 1.65 8.48 -5.18
CA PHE A 78 0.75 8.02 -6.24
C PHE A 78 1.39 7.09 -7.28
N LYS A 79 2.50 6.43 -6.93
CA LYS A 79 3.10 5.38 -7.76
C LYS A 79 2.10 4.26 -8.00
N THR A 80 2.12 3.70 -9.21
CA THR A 80 1.24 2.58 -9.53
C THR A 80 1.83 1.32 -8.94
N VAL A 81 1.02 0.58 -8.18
CA VAL A 81 1.38 -0.73 -7.64
C VAL A 81 0.45 -1.78 -8.20
N LYS A 82 0.98 -2.98 -8.36
CA LYS A 82 0.27 -4.15 -8.85
C LYS A 82 0.65 -5.35 -7.99
N PHE A 83 -0.33 -6.18 -7.68
CA PHE A 83 -0.09 -7.46 -7.00
C PHE A 83 -1.18 -8.46 -7.37
N ASP A 84 -0.87 -9.75 -7.19
CA ASP A 84 -1.83 -10.82 -7.43
C ASP A 84 -2.89 -10.84 -6.33
N LYS A 85 -4.15 -10.97 -6.75
CA LYS A 85 -5.28 -11.18 -5.86
C LYS A 85 -5.19 -12.58 -5.27
N GLY A 86 -5.07 -12.67 -3.95
CA GLY A 86 -4.91 -13.92 -3.23
C GLY A 86 -5.75 -13.99 -1.96
N LEU A 87 -5.87 -15.20 -1.40
CA LEU A 87 -6.64 -15.47 -0.18
C LEU A 87 -6.08 -14.78 1.08
N PHE A 88 -4.85 -14.29 1.02
CA PHE A 88 -4.13 -13.72 2.16
C PHE A 88 -4.04 -12.19 2.12
N VAL A 89 -4.71 -11.52 1.18
CA VAL A 89 -4.79 -10.06 1.10
C VAL A 89 -6.21 -9.60 1.38
N PHE A 90 -6.34 -8.71 2.35
CA PHE A 90 -7.57 -7.98 2.62
C PHE A 90 -7.53 -6.62 1.91
N LEU A 91 -8.57 -6.30 1.13
CA LEU A 91 -8.78 -4.99 0.50
C LEU A 91 -10.15 -4.45 0.89
N TYR A 92 -10.18 -3.33 1.59
CA TYR A 92 -11.41 -2.65 2.02
C TYR A 92 -11.56 -1.31 1.32
N ARG A 93 -12.69 -1.08 0.64
CA ARG A 93 -13.00 0.16 -0.08
C ARG A 93 -14.14 0.93 0.59
N PRO A 94 -13.90 2.07 1.23
CA PRO A 94 -14.97 2.94 1.73
C PRO A 94 -15.80 3.59 0.60
N GLY A 95 -17.12 3.58 0.78
CA GLY A 95 -18.09 4.37 0.02
C GLY A 95 -18.45 3.83 -1.38
N PRO A 96 -19.50 4.39 -2.01
CA PRO A 96 -20.03 3.89 -3.28
C PRO A 96 -19.09 4.08 -4.47
N PHE A 97 -18.09 4.96 -4.35
CA PHE A 97 -17.14 5.24 -5.43
C PHE A 97 -15.81 4.48 -5.30
N GLY A 98 -15.53 3.84 -4.15
CA GLY A 98 -14.35 3.01 -3.95
C GLY A 98 -13.02 3.66 -4.31
N LEU A 99 -12.93 4.99 -4.23
CA LEU A 99 -11.75 5.77 -4.65
C LEU A 99 -10.57 5.60 -3.70
N ILE A 100 -10.83 5.21 -2.46
CA ILE A 100 -9.80 4.87 -1.50
C ILE A 100 -9.99 3.39 -1.18
N GLY A 101 -8.91 2.64 -1.08
CA GLY A 101 -8.91 1.28 -0.58
C GLY A 101 -7.77 1.05 0.39
N TYR A 102 -8.07 0.43 1.51
CA TYR A 102 -7.10 0.01 2.51
C TYR A 102 -6.71 -1.42 2.22
N VAL A 103 -5.41 -1.70 2.16
CA VAL A 103 -4.88 -3.03 1.89
C VAL A 103 -4.05 -3.50 3.07
N PHE A 104 -4.19 -4.78 3.41
CA PHE A 104 -3.42 -5.43 4.47
C PHE A 104 -3.29 -6.93 4.19
N GLY A 105 -2.09 -7.47 4.29
CA GLY A 105 -1.85 -8.92 4.24
C GLY A 105 -0.73 -9.32 3.29
N PHE A 106 -0.69 -10.60 2.91
CA PHE A 106 0.36 -11.15 2.06
C PHE A 106 -0.13 -11.34 0.63
N CYS A 107 0.52 -10.65 -0.31
CA CYS A 107 0.28 -10.80 -1.74
C CYS A 107 1.44 -11.53 -2.43
N ARG A 108 1.25 -11.85 -3.71
CA ARG A 108 2.31 -12.35 -4.61
C ARG A 108 2.47 -11.39 -5.78
N GLY A 109 3.61 -11.45 -6.45
CA GLY A 109 3.85 -10.65 -7.65
C GLY A 109 3.74 -9.14 -7.39
N PHE A 110 4.15 -8.68 -6.19
CA PHE A 110 4.14 -7.27 -5.86
C PHE A 110 5.15 -6.53 -6.74
N GLU A 111 4.64 -5.58 -7.53
CA GLU A 111 5.40 -4.78 -8.47
C GLU A 111 5.06 -3.30 -8.28
N ILE A 112 6.09 -2.45 -8.19
CA ILE A 112 5.96 -1.00 -8.25
C ILE A 112 6.28 -0.60 -9.68
N LEU A 113 5.29 -0.07 -10.40
CA LEU A 113 5.44 0.38 -11.78
C LEU A 113 5.87 1.86 -11.74
N ASP A 114 7.14 2.13 -12.07
CA ASP A 114 7.60 3.51 -12.27
C ASP A 114 7.00 4.07 -13.57
N GLU A 115 6.61 5.36 -13.55
CA GLU A 115 5.95 6.06 -14.66
C GLU A 115 6.76 6.10 -15.97
N GLY A 116 8.03 5.67 -15.96
CA GLY A 116 8.90 5.56 -17.14
C GLY A 116 8.88 4.21 -17.88
N SER A 117 8.06 3.24 -17.46
CA SER A 117 8.07 1.87 -18.01
C SER A 117 6.80 1.47 -18.78
N ILE A 118 5.94 2.45 -19.10
CA ILE A 118 4.80 2.26 -20.02
C ILE A 118 5.26 2.66 -21.43
N PRO A 119 5.56 1.72 -22.34
CA PRO A 119 5.70 2.08 -23.75
C PRO A 119 4.30 2.45 -24.25
N GLY A 120 4.04 3.74 -24.47
CA GLY A 120 2.84 4.20 -25.16
C GLY A 120 2.00 5.28 -24.46
N ILE A 121 2.63 6.24 -23.79
CA ILE A 121 2.13 7.62 -23.82
C ILE A 121 3.06 8.42 -24.71
#